data_AF-A0A1C5YT86-F1
#
_entry.id   AF-A0A1C5YT86-F1
#
_cell.length_a   1.000
_cell.length_b   1.000
_cell.length_c   1.000
_cell.angle_alpha   90.00
_cell.angle_beta   90.00
_cell.angle_gamma   90.00
#
_symmetry.space_group_name_H-M   'P 1'
#
loop_
_entity.id
_entity.type
_entity.pdbx_description
1 polymer ?
#
loop_
_entity_poly.entity_id
_entity_poly.type
_entity_poly.pdbx_seq_one_letter_code
_entity_poly.pdbx_strand_id
1 'polypeptide(L)'
;MLHEMNQMPDVHTLNVNDNFNGAQNNRGVDSDFSVMPDNNMVDPGFSVMPDNNMIDPDFSVFPDNDVIDPDFSVMPDNGVIDPDFSVPPVWFPGGPGPVIPCGNCLPMPQPTRGFSIRFLNASPVHSNLTIQVDNRTILTNMDFAEVSRYRQYSRGFHRITIMAPNGLVYLQQNMFFGYNSTIAIVSINNRMAINAFPDGGCNTSFNTSCLRVCNLAYASGAVNVTLPNAFMSFTNTQPGNAGSFSRLQSGTYSVNVARSARPAVNLLSTFINLNPNRIYTLYVMNWNPSPDTIRILLVEDMR
;
A
#
# COMPACT_ATOMS: atom_id res chain seq x y z
N MET A 1 20.95 71.82 3.58
CA MET A 1 20.98 72.81 4.68
C MET A 1 20.43 72.09 5.91
N LEU A 2 21.21 71.34 6.72
CA LEU A 2 22.45 71.64 7.46
C LEU A 2 22.27 72.80 8.46
N HIS A 3 22.15 72.44 9.76
CA HIS A 3 22.84 72.96 10.96
C HIS A 3 22.44 72.02 12.12
N GLU A 4 23.34 71.16 12.63
CA GLU A 4 24.30 71.39 13.74
C GLU A 4 23.63 71.58 15.12
N MET A 5 24.19 71.23 16.28
CA MET A 5 25.06 70.17 16.82
C MET A 5 25.24 70.53 18.32
N ASN A 6 25.70 69.58 19.15
CA ASN A 6 26.22 69.69 20.54
C ASN A 6 25.19 69.64 21.69
N GLN A 7 25.40 68.92 22.81
CA GLN A 7 26.64 68.45 23.46
C GLN A 7 26.34 67.35 24.52
N MET A 8 27.24 66.37 24.70
CA MET A 8 27.40 65.48 25.89
C MET A 8 28.45 66.07 26.87
N PRO A 9 28.59 65.54 28.10
CA PRO A 9 29.73 64.64 28.43
C PRO A 9 29.32 63.41 29.31
N ASP A 10 29.84 62.19 29.06
CA ASP A 10 31.01 61.48 29.67
C ASP A 10 30.90 61.20 31.20
N VAL A 11 31.36 60.10 31.84
CA VAL A 11 32.11 58.86 31.52
C VAL A 11 32.11 58.00 32.81
N HIS A 12 32.15 56.67 32.72
CA HIS A 12 33.09 55.85 33.51
C HIS A 12 33.22 54.43 32.95
N THR A 13 34.38 54.16 32.35
CA THR A 13 34.95 52.83 32.07
C THR A 13 36.25 52.68 32.86
N LEU A 14 36.55 51.45 33.30
CA LEU A 14 37.89 50.93 33.63
C LEU A 14 37.90 49.48 33.10
N ASN A 15 38.49 49.21 31.91
CA ASN A 15 39.86 48.72 31.62
C ASN A 15 40.25 47.42 32.35
N VAL A 16 40.56 46.26 31.73
CA VAL A 16 41.47 45.84 30.61
C VAL A 16 42.69 45.08 31.16
N ASN A 17 42.99 43.93 30.53
CA ASN A 17 44.27 43.20 30.36
C ASN A 17 44.09 41.68 30.57
N ASP A 18 44.75 40.75 29.87
CA ASP A 18 45.40 40.67 28.56
C ASP A 18 45.82 39.18 28.43
N ASN A 19 45.96 38.71 27.18
CA ASN A 19 46.67 37.54 26.66
C ASN A 19 47.45 36.57 27.60
N PHE A 20 47.46 35.27 27.29
CA PHE A 20 48.66 34.56 26.78
C PHE A 20 48.38 33.10 26.34
N ASN A 21 48.87 32.76 25.14
CA ASN A 21 49.02 31.42 24.58
C ASN A 21 50.05 30.57 25.36
N GLY A 22 49.92 29.24 25.34
CA GLY A 22 51.05 28.34 25.62
C GLY A 22 50.68 26.88 25.90
N ALA A 23 50.88 26.02 24.90
CA ALA A 23 50.97 24.57 25.09
C ALA A 23 52.28 24.18 25.78
N GLN A 24 52.29 23.18 26.69
CA GLN A 24 53.36 22.19 26.88
C GLN A 24 52.96 21.07 27.88
N ASN A 25 53.52 19.88 27.61
CA ASN A 25 53.34 18.57 28.26
C ASN A 25 54.03 18.44 29.64
N ASN A 26 53.52 17.61 30.57
CA ASN A 26 54.19 16.38 31.10
C ASN A 26 53.57 15.79 32.40
N ARG A 27 53.34 14.47 32.36
CA ARG A 27 53.69 13.37 33.30
C ARG A 27 53.52 13.48 34.84
N GLY A 28 52.93 12.40 35.38
CA GLY A 28 53.12 11.83 36.73
C GLY A 28 51.91 10.97 37.13
N VAL A 29 51.76 9.72 36.66
CA VAL A 29 52.13 8.45 37.35
C VAL A 29 51.93 8.48 38.87
N ASP A 30 50.87 7.81 39.34
CA ASP A 30 50.97 6.89 40.48
C ASP A 30 50.02 5.69 40.25
N SER A 31 50.43 4.53 40.74
CA SER A 31 49.94 3.19 40.41
C SER A 31 49.46 2.45 41.66
N ASP A 32 48.45 1.61 41.45
CA ASP A 32 48.05 0.44 42.24
C ASP A 32 47.53 0.60 43.69
N PHE A 33 46.22 0.35 43.87
CA PHE A 33 45.74 -0.61 44.87
C PHE A 33 44.31 -1.12 44.56
N SER A 34 44.15 -2.43 44.37
CA SER A 34 42.86 -3.13 44.27
C SER A 34 42.54 -3.79 45.61
N VAL A 35 41.35 -3.57 46.21
CA VAL A 35 40.63 -4.52 47.10
C VAL A 35 39.15 -4.13 47.18
N MET A 36 38.22 -5.02 46.82
CA MET A 36 36.83 -5.01 47.30
C MET A 36 36.74 -5.66 48.68
N PRO A 37 35.78 -5.23 49.52
CA PRO A 37 35.00 -6.23 50.24
C PRO A 37 33.49 -5.95 50.28
N ASP A 38 32.75 -7.06 50.28
CA ASP A 38 31.33 -7.22 50.54
C ASP A 38 30.87 -6.58 51.87
N ASN A 39 29.60 -6.13 51.90
CA ASN A 39 28.66 -6.54 52.94
C ASN A 39 27.21 -6.06 52.68
N ASN A 40 26.35 -7.07 52.45
CA ASN A 40 25.13 -7.37 53.19
C ASN A 40 24.08 -6.27 53.45
N MET A 41 22.96 -6.37 52.73
CA MET A 41 21.65 -6.49 53.39
C MET A 41 20.83 -7.62 52.72
N VAL A 42 20.62 -8.70 53.47
CA VAL A 42 19.65 -9.81 53.31
C VAL A 42 18.70 -9.62 54.51
N ASP A 43 17.37 -9.68 54.44
CA ASP A 43 16.45 -10.82 54.20
C ASP A 43 15.01 -10.35 54.58
N PRO A 44 13.92 -11.17 54.64
CA PRO A 44 13.49 -12.37 53.89
C PRO A 44 12.03 -12.33 53.39
N GLY A 45 11.76 -13.22 52.42
CA GLY A 45 10.55 -14.06 52.43
C GLY A 45 9.70 -13.95 51.16
N PHE A 46 9.38 -15.01 50.42
CA PHE A 46 9.68 -16.43 50.59
C PHE A 46 9.37 -17.16 49.25
N SER A 47 10.37 -17.92 48.79
CA SER A 47 10.33 -19.22 48.10
C SER A 47 9.55 -19.48 46.80
N VAL A 48 10.26 -20.14 45.88
CA VAL A 48 9.83 -20.75 44.61
C VAL A 48 9.67 -22.27 44.79
N MET A 49 8.80 -22.91 43.99
CA MET A 49 8.88 -24.25 43.34
C MET A 49 7.53 -25.02 43.37
N PRO A 50 7.29 -26.09 42.56
CA PRO A 50 6.71 -26.03 41.21
C PRO A 50 5.49 -26.99 41.02
N ASP A 51 4.92 -27.00 39.81
CA ASP A 51 4.07 -28.01 39.14
C ASP A 51 2.93 -28.71 39.92
N ASN A 52 1.67 -28.47 39.49
CA ASN A 52 0.75 -29.57 39.19
C ASN A 52 -0.49 -29.13 38.38
N ASN A 53 -0.79 -29.94 37.35
CA ASN A 53 -2.06 -30.04 36.64
C ASN A 53 -3.29 -29.90 37.55
N MET A 54 -4.36 -29.24 37.08
CA MET A 54 -5.72 -29.84 37.02
C MET A 54 -6.68 -28.97 36.17
N ILE A 55 -7.38 -29.67 35.27
CA ILE A 55 -8.57 -29.33 34.48
C ILE A 55 -9.78 -29.39 35.46
N ASP A 56 -10.77 -28.49 35.45
CA ASP A 56 -12.09 -28.56 34.74
C ASP A 56 -13.18 -27.76 35.57
N PRO A 57 -14.50 -27.76 35.26
CA PRO A 57 -15.30 -26.77 34.52
C PRO A 57 -16.41 -26.05 35.35
N ASP A 58 -17.18 -25.21 34.65
CA ASP A 58 -18.61 -24.89 34.86
C ASP A 58 -19.03 -24.12 36.14
N PHE A 59 -19.48 -22.87 35.96
CA PHE A 59 -20.61 -22.36 36.73
C PHE A 59 -21.35 -21.24 35.98
N SER A 60 -22.44 -21.65 35.34
CA SER A 60 -23.56 -20.78 34.95
C SER A 60 -24.39 -20.40 36.20
N VAL A 61 -25.13 -19.28 36.14
CA VAL A 61 -26.56 -19.11 36.54
C VAL A 61 -26.85 -17.62 36.84
N PHE A 62 -27.74 -17.04 36.03
CA PHE A 62 -28.48 -15.79 36.27
C PHE A 62 -29.53 -15.96 37.38
N PRO A 63 -30.08 -14.85 37.92
CA PRO A 63 -31.52 -14.83 38.15
C PRO A 63 -32.23 -13.61 37.54
N ASP A 64 -33.46 -13.89 37.13
CA ASP A 64 -34.45 -13.05 36.42
C ASP A 64 -35.14 -11.99 37.30
N ASN A 65 -35.58 -10.90 36.68
CA ASN A 65 -36.95 -10.36 36.79
C ASN A 65 -37.19 -9.14 35.88
N ASP A 66 -37.79 -9.44 34.72
CA ASP A 66 -38.95 -8.81 34.06
C ASP A 66 -39.26 -7.31 34.22
N VAL A 67 -39.25 -6.60 33.08
CA VAL A 67 -40.46 -5.91 32.59
C VAL A 67 -40.67 -6.25 31.11
N ILE A 68 -41.87 -6.76 30.87
CA ILE A 68 -42.50 -7.19 29.63
C ILE A 68 -42.91 -5.97 28.78
N ASP A 69 -42.62 -5.99 27.48
CA ASP A 69 -43.47 -5.35 26.45
C ASP A 69 -43.86 -6.42 25.42
N PRO A 70 -45.16 -6.73 25.22
CA PRO A 70 -45.63 -7.84 24.42
C PRO A 70 -46.14 -7.40 23.04
N ASP A 71 -45.56 -7.95 21.98
CA ASP A 71 -46.32 -8.57 20.88
C ASP A 71 -45.32 -9.40 20.03
N PHE A 72 -45.10 -10.69 20.33
CA PHE A 72 -45.78 -11.82 19.69
C PHE A 72 -45.90 -11.62 18.16
N SER A 73 -45.24 -12.42 17.32
CA SER A 73 -45.63 -13.81 17.14
C SER A 73 -44.77 -14.54 16.10
N VAL A 74 -44.12 -15.60 16.57
CA VAL A 74 -43.92 -16.93 15.96
C VAL A 74 -43.45 -17.02 14.49
N MET A 75 -42.20 -17.44 14.34
CA MET A 75 -41.81 -18.33 13.25
C MET A 75 -42.13 -19.78 13.64
N PRO A 76 -42.46 -20.66 12.68
CA PRO A 76 -41.93 -22.01 12.75
C PRO A 76 -41.12 -22.36 11.51
N ASP A 77 -40.07 -23.13 11.80
CA ASP A 77 -38.96 -23.59 10.97
C ASP A 77 -39.38 -24.30 9.67
N ASN A 78 -38.67 -23.99 8.58
CA ASN A 78 -37.64 -24.90 8.06
C ASN A 78 -37.04 -24.39 6.74
N GLY A 79 -35.71 -24.27 6.74
CA GLY A 79 -34.90 -24.56 5.56
C GLY A 79 -34.41 -23.37 4.73
N VAL A 80 -33.11 -23.42 4.47
CA VAL A 80 -32.36 -22.88 3.32
C VAL A 80 -31.46 -21.66 3.63
N ILE A 81 -30.17 -21.97 3.83
CA ILE A 81 -28.97 -21.33 3.26
C ILE A 81 -29.06 -19.80 3.05
N ASP A 82 -28.36 -19.04 3.91
CA ASP A 82 -27.92 -17.67 3.60
C ASP A 82 -26.41 -17.71 3.31
N PRO A 83 -25.99 -17.31 2.10
CA PRO A 83 -25.14 -16.12 2.05
C PRO A 83 -25.43 -15.26 0.80
N ASP A 84 -26.16 -14.17 0.95
CA ASP A 84 -26.11 -13.08 -0.03
C ASP A 84 -25.99 -11.71 0.64
N PHE A 85 -24.77 -11.17 0.62
CA PHE A 85 -24.56 -9.73 0.68
C PHE A 85 -23.75 -9.28 -0.54
N SER A 86 -24.40 -9.31 -1.70
CA SER A 86 -24.00 -8.57 -2.90
C SER A 86 -25.14 -7.66 -3.35
N VAL A 87 -25.12 -6.40 -2.92
CA VAL A 87 -25.94 -5.34 -3.54
C VAL A 87 -25.10 -4.58 -4.57
N PRO A 88 -25.26 -4.84 -5.88
CA PRO A 88 -24.98 -3.84 -6.92
C PRO A 88 -26.17 -2.86 -7.05
N PRO A 89 -25.95 -1.61 -7.49
CA PRO A 89 -27.03 -0.66 -7.68
C PRO A 89 -28.00 -1.11 -8.79
N VAL A 90 -29.29 -1.12 -8.43
CA VAL A 90 -30.44 -1.44 -9.24
C VAL A 90 -30.61 -0.41 -10.35
N TRP A 91 -30.55 -0.84 -11.61
CA TRP A 91 -31.36 -0.30 -12.69
C TRP A 91 -31.37 -1.34 -13.82
N PHE A 92 -32.42 -2.17 -13.88
CA PHE A 92 -33.15 -2.59 -15.09
C PHE A 92 -34.31 -3.50 -14.63
N PRO A 93 -35.56 -3.21 -14.99
CA PRO A 93 -36.69 -4.08 -14.64
C PRO A 93 -36.66 -5.33 -15.51
N GLY A 94 -36.35 -6.47 -14.88
CA GLY A 94 -36.47 -7.80 -15.50
C GLY A 94 -37.91 -8.31 -15.38
N GLY A 95 -38.57 -8.48 -16.51
CA GLY A 95 -39.78 -9.28 -16.65
C GLY A 95 -39.92 -9.75 -18.10
N PRO A 96 -40.44 -10.96 -18.37
CA PRO A 96 -40.65 -11.44 -19.73
C PRO A 96 -41.88 -10.74 -20.33
N GLY A 97 -41.67 -9.55 -20.88
CA GLY A 97 -42.65 -8.84 -21.68
C GLY A 97 -42.62 -9.29 -23.15
N PRO A 98 -43.73 -9.16 -23.89
CA PRO A 98 -43.82 -9.56 -25.28
C PRO A 98 -42.79 -8.79 -26.13
N VAL A 99 -42.08 -9.53 -26.99
CA VAL A 99 -41.07 -8.97 -27.89
C VAL A 99 -41.76 -8.06 -28.89
N ILE A 100 -41.69 -6.74 -28.70
CA ILE A 100 -42.14 -5.76 -29.69
C ILE A 100 -41.07 -5.76 -30.81
N PRO A 101 -41.42 -6.15 -32.05
CA PRO A 101 -40.45 -6.17 -33.14
C PRO A 101 -40.09 -4.73 -33.51
N CYS A 102 -38.93 -4.27 -33.07
CA CYS A 102 -38.37 -3.00 -33.50
C CYS A 102 -37.86 -3.14 -34.94
N GLY A 103 -38.64 -2.63 -35.90
CA GLY A 103 -38.35 -2.65 -37.35
C GLY A 103 -37.12 -1.86 -37.81
N ASN A 104 -36.27 -1.40 -36.88
CA ASN A 104 -34.95 -0.79 -37.14
C ASN A 104 -33.90 -1.21 -36.09
N CYS A 105 -34.13 -2.32 -35.37
CA CYS A 105 -33.07 -3.01 -34.67
C CYS A 105 -32.19 -3.68 -35.72
N LEU A 106 -31.27 -2.91 -36.30
CA LEU A 106 -30.10 -3.46 -37.00
C LEU A 106 -29.54 -4.59 -36.13
N PRO A 107 -29.05 -5.71 -36.71
CA PRO A 107 -28.36 -6.70 -35.92
C PRO A 107 -27.28 -5.97 -35.13
N MET A 108 -27.31 -6.09 -33.79
CA MET A 108 -26.29 -5.50 -32.92
C MET A 108 -24.93 -5.72 -33.59
N PRO A 109 -24.21 -4.67 -33.99
CA PRO A 109 -22.88 -4.87 -34.50
C PRO A 109 -22.00 -5.21 -33.29
N GLN A 110 -21.80 -6.49 -32.99
CA GLN A 110 -20.54 -6.89 -32.38
C GLN A 110 -19.44 -6.70 -33.43
N PRO A 111 -18.19 -6.33 -33.10
CA PRO A 111 -17.61 -5.86 -31.82
C PRO A 111 -16.67 -4.64 -32.00
N THR A 112 -16.74 -3.53 -31.24
CA THR A 112 -15.96 -2.31 -31.69
C THR A 112 -15.04 -1.59 -30.71
N ARG A 113 -14.86 -2.06 -29.48
CA ARG A 113 -13.61 -1.79 -28.76
C ARG A 113 -13.27 -2.97 -27.87
N GLY A 114 -12.23 -3.70 -28.24
CA GLY A 114 -11.56 -4.55 -27.27
C GLY A 114 -11.06 -3.68 -26.12
N PHE A 115 -11.07 -4.24 -24.92
CA PHE A 115 -10.41 -3.64 -23.77
C PHE A 115 -9.01 -4.22 -23.66
N SER A 116 -8.06 -3.34 -23.40
CA SER A 116 -6.65 -3.69 -23.32
C SER A 116 -6.33 -4.08 -21.90
N ILE A 117 -6.06 -5.37 -21.68
CA ILE A 117 -5.67 -5.91 -20.39
C ILE A 117 -4.21 -6.31 -20.44
N ARG A 118 -3.45 -5.96 -19.41
CA ARG A 118 -2.12 -6.49 -19.15
C ARG A 118 -2.03 -6.98 -17.71
N PHE A 119 -1.01 -7.77 -17.43
CA PHE A 119 -0.74 -8.31 -16.10
C PHE A 119 0.56 -7.73 -15.56
N LEU A 120 0.61 -7.51 -14.25
CA LEU A 120 1.81 -7.20 -13.47
C LEU A 120 1.96 -8.25 -12.38
N ASN A 121 3.12 -8.90 -12.27
CA ASN A 121 3.42 -9.75 -11.12
C ASN A 121 4.10 -8.91 -10.04
N ALA A 122 3.34 -8.56 -9.00
CA ALA A 122 3.81 -7.85 -7.81
C ALA A 122 3.91 -8.79 -6.59
N SER A 123 3.82 -10.10 -6.78
CA SER A 123 3.99 -11.07 -5.71
C SER A 123 5.48 -11.32 -5.42
N PRO A 124 5.96 -11.06 -4.20
CA PRO A 124 7.36 -11.32 -3.85
C PRO A 124 7.72 -12.81 -3.69
N VAL A 125 6.72 -13.71 -3.68
CA VAL A 125 6.89 -15.14 -3.36
C VAL A 125 6.52 -16.07 -4.50
N HIS A 126 5.94 -15.54 -5.58
CA HIS A 126 5.60 -16.32 -6.76
C HIS A 126 6.35 -15.79 -7.98
N SER A 127 7.07 -16.69 -8.64
CA SER A 127 7.82 -16.44 -9.87
C SER A 127 7.47 -17.49 -10.93
N ASN A 128 7.90 -17.27 -12.16
CA ASN A 128 7.63 -18.17 -13.29
C ASN A 128 6.12 -18.52 -13.43
N LEU A 129 5.26 -17.50 -13.32
CA LEU A 129 3.81 -17.72 -13.37
C LEU A 129 3.33 -17.99 -14.79
N THR A 130 2.37 -18.91 -14.91
CA THR A 130 1.59 -19.13 -16.14
C THR A 130 0.18 -18.57 -15.95
N ILE A 131 -0.28 -17.76 -16.90
CA ILE A 131 -1.59 -17.10 -16.83
C ILE A 131 -2.44 -17.57 -18.01
N GLN A 132 -3.65 -18.01 -17.67
CA GLN A 132 -4.71 -18.32 -18.62
C GLN A 132 -5.87 -17.34 -18.47
N VAL A 133 -6.48 -17.02 -19.60
CA VAL A 133 -7.78 -16.34 -19.65
C VAL A 133 -8.70 -17.19 -20.51
N ASP A 134 -9.86 -17.57 -19.98
CA ASP A 134 -10.85 -18.44 -20.62
C ASP A 134 -10.26 -19.76 -21.16
N ASN A 135 -9.52 -20.47 -20.31
CA ASN A 135 -8.78 -21.71 -20.64
C ASN A 135 -7.67 -21.56 -21.68
N ARG A 136 -7.33 -20.35 -22.12
CA ARG A 136 -6.23 -20.12 -23.07
C ARG A 136 -5.02 -19.55 -22.36
N THR A 137 -3.88 -20.22 -22.48
CA THR A 137 -2.60 -19.70 -21.97
C THR A 137 -2.21 -18.45 -22.76
N ILE A 138 -2.06 -17.34 -22.04
CA ILE A 138 -1.68 -16.06 -22.61
C ILE A 138 -0.24 -15.70 -22.25
N LEU A 139 0.22 -16.01 -21.05
CA LEU A 139 1.53 -15.65 -20.53
C LEU A 139 2.14 -16.86 -19.83
N THR A 140 3.46 -16.97 -19.93
CA THR A 140 4.30 -18.00 -19.30
C THR A 140 5.57 -17.33 -18.80
N ASN A 141 6.23 -17.91 -17.81
CA ASN A 141 7.49 -17.41 -17.26
C ASN A 141 7.39 -15.99 -16.69
N MET A 142 6.25 -15.63 -16.10
CA MET A 142 6.06 -14.28 -15.57
C MET A 142 6.68 -14.15 -14.16
N ASP A 143 7.83 -13.49 -14.08
CA ASP A 143 8.62 -13.32 -12.86
C ASP A 143 8.21 -12.08 -12.05
N PHE A 144 8.74 -11.95 -10.84
CA PHE A 144 8.49 -10.79 -9.98
C PHE A 144 8.90 -9.48 -10.68
N ALA A 145 8.05 -8.46 -10.54
CA ALA A 145 8.20 -7.14 -11.16
C ALA A 145 8.13 -7.13 -12.70
N GLU A 146 7.62 -8.21 -13.32
CA GLU A 146 7.39 -8.24 -14.76
C GLU A 146 6.00 -7.69 -15.11
N VAL A 147 5.93 -6.95 -16.22
CA VAL A 147 4.68 -6.40 -16.78
C VAL A 147 4.51 -6.94 -18.19
N SER A 148 3.35 -7.53 -18.46
CA SER A 148 3.04 -8.02 -19.80
C SER A 148 2.72 -6.89 -20.75
N ARG A 149 2.84 -7.15 -22.06
CA ARG A 149 2.16 -6.33 -23.07
C ARG A 149 0.64 -6.37 -22.88
N TYR A 150 -0.04 -5.33 -23.35
CA TYR A 150 -1.49 -5.31 -23.46
C TYR A 150 -1.99 -6.33 -24.48
N ARG A 151 -3.16 -6.91 -24.20
CA ARG A 151 -3.92 -7.76 -25.12
C ARG A 151 -5.38 -7.34 -25.11
N GLN A 152 -6.03 -7.50 -26.25
CA GLN A 152 -7.42 -7.13 -26.44
C GLN A 152 -8.33 -8.27 -25.99
N TYR A 153 -9.35 -7.92 -25.22
CA TYR A 153 -10.43 -8.82 -24.81
C TYR A 153 -11.79 -8.19 -25.10
N SER A 154 -12.81 -9.03 -25.27
CA SER A 154 -14.20 -8.58 -25.30
C SER A 154 -14.60 -7.96 -23.97
N ARG A 155 -15.66 -7.16 -23.98
CA ARG A 155 -16.31 -6.74 -22.74
C ARG A 155 -16.97 -7.96 -22.08
N GLY A 156 -16.83 -8.12 -20.77
CA GLY A 156 -17.56 -9.15 -20.03
C GLY A 156 -16.77 -9.78 -18.90
N PHE A 157 -17.34 -10.81 -18.28
CA PHE A 157 -16.62 -11.61 -17.30
C PHE A 157 -15.72 -12.61 -18.00
N HIS A 158 -14.45 -12.59 -17.64
CA HIS A 158 -13.43 -13.50 -18.12
C HIS A 158 -12.88 -14.30 -16.94
N ARG A 159 -12.62 -15.59 -17.16
CA ARG A 159 -12.04 -16.44 -16.13
C ARG A 159 -10.52 -16.38 -16.21
N ILE A 160 -9.89 -15.86 -15.16
CA ILE A 160 -8.44 -15.80 -15.04
C ILE A 160 -7.99 -16.99 -14.18
N THR A 161 -7.03 -17.76 -14.69
CA THR A 161 -6.37 -18.83 -13.94
C THR A 161 -4.87 -18.56 -13.89
N ILE A 162 -4.29 -18.55 -12.70
CA ILE A 162 -2.85 -18.35 -12.47
C ILE A 162 -2.28 -19.63 -11.87
N MET A 163 -1.22 -20.13 -12.48
CA MET A 163 -0.62 -21.41 -12.15
C MET A 163 0.88 -21.29 -11.94
N ALA A 164 1.41 -22.22 -11.14
CA ALA A 164 2.82 -22.56 -11.09
C ALA A 164 3.28 -23.21 -12.40
N PRO A 165 4.60 -23.27 -12.66
CA PRO A 165 5.16 -23.97 -13.84
C PRO A 165 4.75 -25.44 -13.95
N ASN A 166 4.53 -26.11 -12.82
CA ASN A 166 4.14 -27.52 -12.77
C ASN A 166 2.62 -27.75 -12.98
N GLY A 167 1.85 -26.70 -13.26
CA GLY A 167 0.40 -26.77 -13.46
C GLY A 167 -0.45 -26.66 -12.19
N LEU A 168 0.16 -26.52 -11.00
CA LEU A 168 -0.59 -26.24 -9.78
C LEU A 168 -1.32 -24.89 -9.91
N VAL A 169 -2.64 -24.89 -9.74
CA VAL A 169 -3.46 -23.69 -9.77
C VAL A 169 -3.33 -22.95 -8.44
N TYR A 170 -2.80 -21.73 -8.48
CA TYR A 170 -2.74 -20.84 -7.32
C TYR A 170 -4.03 -20.04 -7.15
N LEU A 171 -4.61 -19.59 -8.27
CA LEU A 171 -5.82 -18.77 -8.29
C LEU A 171 -6.66 -19.10 -9.53
N GLN A 172 -7.97 -19.16 -9.34
CA GLN A 172 -8.94 -19.16 -10.43
C GLN A 172 -10.09 -18.24 -10.05
N GLN A 173 -10.30 -17.16 -10.80
CA GLN A 173 -11.29 -16.14 -10.47
C GLN A 173 -11.90 -15.51 -11.72
N ASN A 174 -13.21 -15.25 -11.68
CA ASN A 174 -13.90 -14.47 -12.71
C ASN A 174 -13.70 -12.97 -12.44
N MET A 175 -13.34 -12.22 -13.47
CA MET A 175 -13.13 -10.77 -13.39
C MET A 175 -13.80 -10.08 -14.57
N PHE A 176 -14.45 -8.94 -14.31
CA PHE A 176 -15.09 -8.15 -15.35
C PHE A 176 -14.06 -7.29 -16.10
N PHE A 177 -13.97 -7.48 -17.42
CA PHE A 177 -13.19 -6.63 -18.32
C PHE A 177 -14.11 -5.61 -18.98
N GLY A 178 -13.95 -4.34 -18.59
CA GLY A 178 -14.76 -3.25 -19.11
C GLY A 178 -14.05 -1.93 -19.30
N TYR A 179 -12.74 -1.89 -19.01
CA TYR A 179 -11.86 -0.74 -19.17
C TYR A 179 -10.46 -1.27 -19.56
N ASN A 180 -9.62 -0.41 -20.14
CA ASN A 180 -8.20 -0.71 -20.22
C ASN A 180 -7.67 -0.79 -18.79
N SER A 181 -6.98 -1.88 -18.44
CA SER A 181 -6.58 -2.11 -17.05
C SER A 181 -5.28 -2.89 -16.96
N THR A 182 -4.55 -2.62 -15.88
CA THR A 182 -3.47 -3.44 -15.38
C THR A 182 -3.99 -4.33 -14.25
N ILE A 183 -3.89 -5.64 -14.42
CA ILE A 183 -4.21 -6.62 -13.37
C ILE A 183 -2.93 -6.95 -12.61
N ALA A 184 -2.85 -6.52 -11.36
CA ALA A 184 -1.74 -6.87 -10.49
C ALA A 184 -2.01 -8.20 -9.79
N ILE A 185 -1.04 -9.10 -9.85
CA ILE A 185 -0.98 -10.35 -9.09
C ILE A 185 -0.19 -10.05 -7.82
N VAL A 186 -0.80 -10.29 -6.66
CA VAL A 186 -0.24 -9.92 -5.36
C VAL A 186 -0.29 -11.09 -4.38
N SER A 187 0.38 -10.92 -3.24
CA SER A 187 0.28 -11.88 -2.13
C SER A 187 -0.17 -11.18 -0.86
N ILE A 188 -1.28 -11.67 -0.31
CA ILE A 188 -1.93 -11.14 0.89
C ILE A 188 -2.01 -12.30 1.88
N ASN A 189 -1.37 -12.17 3.04
CA ASN A 189 -1.33 -13.21 4.07
C ASN A 189 -0.95 -14.60 3.52
N ASN A 190 0.10 -14.66 2.70
CA ASN A 190 0.59 -15.87 2.02
C ASN A 190 -0.39 -16.52 1.03
N ARG A 191 -1.45 -15.82 0.61
CA ARG A 191 -2.37 -16.26 -0.44
C ARG A 191 -2.26 -15.36 -1.66
N MET A 192 -2.40 -15.94 -2.85
CA MET A 192 -2.44 -15.18 -4.10
C MET A 192 -3.79 -14.47 -4.24
N ALA A 193 -3.74 -13.22 -4.70
CA ALA A 193 -4.92 -12.45 -5.06
C ALA A 193 -4.62 -11.61 -6.31
N ILE A 194 -5.68 -11.06 -6.93
CA ILE A 194 -5.57 -10.14 -8.06
C ILE A 194 -6.38 -8.87 -7.83
N ASN A 195 -5.81 -7.75 -8.25
CA ASN A 195 -6.46 -6.44 -8.23
C ASN A 195 -6.39 -5.82 -9.63
N ALA A 196 -7.52 -5.32 -10.13
CA ALA A 196 -7.56 -4.59 -11.39
C ALA A 196 -7.48 -3.09 -11.14
N PHE A 197 -6.58 -2.41 -11.85
CA PHE A 197 -6.44 -0.97 -11.84
C PHE A 197 -6.77 -0.45 -13.24
N PRO A 198 -7.87 0.30 -13.42
CA PRO A 198 -8.16 0.95 -14.68
C PRO A 198 -7.03 1.91 -15.06
N ASP A 199 -6.58 1.83 -16.29
CA ASP A 199 -5.52 2.67 -16.85
C ASP A 199 -6.13 3.92 -17.49
N GLY A 200 -5.38 5.02 -17.51
CA GLY A 200 -5.79 6.29 -18.12
C GLY A 200 -6.63 7.19 -17.21
N GLY A 201 -7.42 8.10 -17.79
CA GLY A 201 -8.24 9.06 -17.03
C GLY A 201 -7.54 10.36 -16.64
N CYS A 202 -6.40 10.67 -17.26
CA CYS A 202 -5.69 11.94 -17.06
C CYS A 202 -5.30 12.57 -18.40
N ASN A 203 -5.63 13.85 -18.57
CA ASN A 203 -5.25 14.62 -19.75
C ASN A 203 -3.80 15.08 -19.64
N THR A 204 -2.95 14.76 -20.62
CA THR A 204 -1.56 15.25 -20.73
C THR A 204 -1.41 16.26 -21.88
N SER A 205 -0.42 17.14 -21.79
CA SER A 205 -0.02 18.14 -22.81
C SER A 205 1.43 17.91 -23.24
N PHE A 206 1.91 18.68 -24.21
CA PHE A 206 3.25 18.53 -24.80
C PHE A 206 4.43 18.65 -23.81
N ASN A 207 4.24 19.28 -22.66
CA ASN A 207 5.27 19.44 -21.62
C ASN A 207 4.92 18.74 -20.29
N THR A 208 3.78 18.05 -20.21
CA THR A 208 3.32 17.41 -18.98
C THR A 208 3.15 15.92 -19.13
N SER A 209 3.25 15.24 -18.00
CA SER A 209 2.92 13.83 -17.80
C SER A 209 1.90 13.70 -16.67
N CYS A 210 1.22 12.57 -16.60
CA CYS A 210 0.41 12.22 -15.44
C CYS A 210 1.11 11.13 -14.64
N LEU A 211 1.05 11.24 -13.32
CA LEU A 211 1.58 10.25 -12.39
C LEU A 211 0.51 9.95 -11.35
N ARG A 212 0.27 8.66 -11.08
CA ARG A 212 -0.38 8.21 -9.86
C ARG A 212 0.51 7.21 -9.13
N VAL A 213 0.26 7.01 -7.85
CA VAL A 213 0.90 5.97 -7.04
C VAL A 213 -0.12 4.86 -6.77
N CYS A 214 0.30 3.61 -6.95
CA CYS A 214 -0.47 2.44 -6.59
C CYS A 214 0.32 1.63 -5.56
N ASN A 215 -0.29 1.37 -4.41
CA ASN A 215 0.35 0.60 -3.35
C ASN A 215 -0.04 -0.88 -3.46
N LEU A 216 0.92 -1.71 -3.84
CA LEU A 216 0.86 -3.17 -3.84
C LEU A 216 1.75 -3.79 -2.74
N ALA A 217 2.33 -2.97 -1.86
CA ALA A 217 3.19 -3.39 -0.76
C ALA A 217 2.36 -3.79 0.47
N TYR A 218 1.63 -4.91 0.35
CA TYR A 218 0.75 -5.41 1.42
C TYR A 218 1.47 -5.67 2.74
N ALA A 219 2.73 -6.11 2.72
CA ALA A 219 3.48 -6.35 3.96
C ALA A 219 3.86 -5.03 4.66
N SER A 220 4.11 -3.96 3.90
CA SER A 220 4.47 -2.64 4.45
C SER A 220 3.29 -1.85 4.99
N GLY A 221 2.06 -2.22 4.63
CA GLY A 221 0.86 -1.46 4.96
C GLY A 221 0.75 -0.17 4.14
N ALA A 222 0.10 0.85 4.69
CA ALA A 222 -0.05 2.14 4.01
C ALA A 222 1.32 2.81 3.79
N VAL A 223 1.50 3.42 2.62
CA VAL A 223 2.76 4.10 2.24
C VAL A 223 2.55 5.58 1.94
N ASN A 224 3.61 6.35 2.19
CA ASN A 224 3.79 7.71 1.73
C ASN A 224 4.84 7.72 0.62
N VAL A 225 4.53 8.38 -0.49
CA VAL A 225 5.46 8.62 -1.60
C VAL A 225 5.60 10.12 -1.79
N THR A 226 6.82 10.63 -1.68
CA THR A 226 7.09 12.07 -1.87
C THR A 226 7.98 12.28 -3.07
N LEU A 227 7.69 13.32 -3.84
CA LEU A 227 8.55 13.86 -4.89
C LEU A 227 9.00 15.26 -4.46
N PRO A 228 10.10 15.39 -3.67
CA PRO A 228 10.51 16.67 -3.07
C PRO A 228 10.73 17.77 -4.09
N ASN A 229 11.38 17.46 -5.22
CA ASN A 229 11.63 18.44 -6.28
C ASN A 229 10.38 18.80 -7.10
N ALA A 230 9.29 18.04 -6.95
CA ALA A 230 7.96 18.42 -7.44
C ALA A 230 7.12 19.13 -6.37
N PHE A 231 7.60 19.21 -5.12
CA PHE A 231 6.83 19.60 -3.93
C PHE A 231 5.48 18.85 -3.85
N MET A 232 5.49 17.55 -4.16
CA MET A 232 4.28 16.71 -4.23
C MET A 232 4.40 15.49 -3.30
N SER A 233 3.28 15.09 -2.71
CA SER A 233 3.20 13.90 -1.87
C SER A 233 1.90 13.13 -2.06
N PHE A 234 2.00 11.81 -2.11
CA PHE A 234 0.90 10.86 -2.00
C PHE A 234 0.97 10.25 -0.60
N THR A 235 0.03 10.61 0.27
CA THR A 235 0.07 10.20 1.68
C THR A 235 -0.98 9.15 1.97
N ASN A 236 -0.67 8.25 2.91
CA ASN A 236 -1.59 7.23 3.41
C ASN A 236 -2.23 6.36 2.31
N THR A 237 -1.46 6.02 1.27
CA THR A 237 -1.96 5.17 0.18
C THR A 237 -2.07 3.74 0.71
N GLN A 238 -3.30 3.26 0.95
CA GLN A 238 -3.57 1.93 1.50
C GLN A 238 -3.18 0.81 0.51
N PRO A 239 -2.77 -0.37 1.00
CA PRO A 239 -2.52 -1.53 0.13
C PRO A 239 -3.73 -1.87 -0.73
N GLY A 240 -3.48 -2.21 -1.99
CA GLY A 240 -4.53 -2.52 -2.98
C GLY A 240 -5.19 -1.30 -3.61
N ASN A 241 -4.83 -0.08 -3.19
CA ASN A 241 -5.41 1.15 -3.71
C ASN A 241 -4.43 1.91 -4.61
N ALA A 242 -5.00 2.62 -5.58
CA ALA A 242 -4.31 3.62 -6.39
C ALA A 242 -4.81 5.02 -6.01
N GLY A 243 -3.89 5.95 -5.85
CA GLY A 243 -4.22 7.36 -5.70
C GLY A 243 -4.72 7.97 -7.01
N SER A 244 -5.25 9.19 -6.92
CA SER A 244 -5.63 9.98 -8.09
C SER A 244 -4.41 10.37 -8.93
N PHE A 245 -4.61 10.53 -10.23
CA PHE A 245 -3.58 11.07 -11.11
C PHE A 245 -3.29 12.53 -10.79
N SER A 246 -2.02 12.86 -10.75
CA SER A 246 -1.50 14.22 -10.66
C SER A 246 -0.75 14.56 -11.94
N ARG A 247 -0.95 15.76 -12.45
CA ARG A 247 -0.23 16.28 -13.61
C ARG A 247 1.07 16.93 -13.15
N LEU A 248 2.19 16.50 -13.74
CA LEU A 248 3.53 17.00 -13.45
C LEU A 248 4.19 17.48 -14.74
N GLN A 249 5.14 18.41 -14.62
CA GLN A 249 6.04 18.70 -15.73
C GLN A 249 6.81 17.45 -16.12
N SER A 250 7.27 17.39 -17.37
CA SER A 250 8.16 16.33 -17.81
C SER A 250 9.54 16.53 -17.19
N GLY A 251 10.22 15.47 -16.79
CA GLY A 251 11.55 15.56 -16.22
C GLY A 251 11.90 14.45 -15.24
N THR A 252 13.03 14.60 -14.58
CA THR A 252 13.53 13.67 -13.57
C THR A 252 13.08 14.10 -12.18
N TYR A 253 12.49 13.18 -11.43
CA TYR A 253 12.01 13.42 -10.07
C TYR A 253 12.70 12.50 -9.08
N SER A 254 13.19 13.06 -7.97
CA SER A 254 13.57 12.27 -6.82
C SER A 254 12.30 11.72 -6.18
N VAL A 255 12.30 10.44 -5.82
CA VAL A 255 11.17 9.75 -5.17
C VAL A 255 11.67 9.17 -3.86
N ASN A 256 10.97 9.47 -2.78
CA ASN A 256 11.17 8.84 -1.48
C ASN A 256 9.92 8.05 -1.10
N VAL A 257 10.10 6.87 -0.55
CA VAL A 257 9.01 6.00 -0.08
C VAL A 257 9.22 5.68 1.40
N ALA A 258 8.20 5.91 2.20
CA ALA A 258 8.19 5.58 3.62
C ALA A 258 6.86 4.91 3.99
N ARG A 259 6.84 4.16 5.10
CA ARG A 259 5.57 3.68 5.68
C ARG A 259 4.82 4.86 6.29
N SER A 260 3.51 4.94 6.09
CA SER A 260 2.68 5.99 6.67
C SER A 260 2.70 5.96 8.20
N ALA A 261 2.86 4.78 8.80
CA ALA A 261 2.98 4.61 10.25
C ALA A 261 4.34 5.07 10.82
N ARG A 262 5.38 5.22 9.98
CA ARG A 262 6.73 5.64 10.37
C ARG A 262 7.34 6.56 9.30
N PRO A 263 6.75 7.75 9.06
CA PRO A 263 7.09 8.60 7.92
C PRO A 263 8.51 9.18 7.98
N ALA A 264 9.12 9.23 9.17
CA ALA A 264 10.51 9.68 9.36
C ALA A 264 11.55 8.65 8.88
N VAL A 265 11.16 7.38 8.69
CA VAL A 265 12.05 6.31 8.23
C VAL A 265 11.84 6.09 6.75
N ASN A 266 12.80 6.54 5.94
CA ASN A 266 12.78 6.34 4.51
C ASN A 266 13.20 4.89 4.16
N LEU A 267 12.35 4.18 3.39
CA LEU A 267 12.61 2.82 2.94
C LEU A 267 13.30 2.77 1.57
N LEU A 268 13.08 3.78 0.73
CA LEU A 268 13.67 3.86 -0.60
C LEU A 268 13.82 5.33 -1.02
N SER A 269 14.99 5.69 -1.54
CA SER A 269 15.21 6.92 -2.30
C SER A 269 15.80 6.60 -3.66
N THR A 270 15.17 7.10 -4.73
CA THR A 270 15.65 6.89 -6.10
C THR A 270 15.13 7.99 -7.03
N PHE A 271 15.38 7.87 -8.33
CA PHE A 271 14.89 8.79 -9.34
C PHE A 271 13.95 8.09 -10.33
N ILE A 272 12.95 8.82 -10.80
CA ILE A 272 12.08 8.42 -11.91
C ILE A 272 12.14 9.47 -13.03
N ASN A 273 11.93 9.04 -14.27
CA ASN A 273 11.89 9.92 -15.43
C ASN A 273 10.48 9.94 -16.02
N LEU A 274 9.89 11.12 -16.12
CA LEU A 274 8.58 11.30 -16.71
C LEU A 274 8.71 11.98 -18.07
N ASN A 275 8.43 11.23 -19.13
CA ASN A 275 8.42 11.77 -20.48
C ASN A 275 7.13 12.56 -20.79
N PRO A 276 7.20 13.58 -21.67
CA PRO A 276 6.04 14.37 -22.05
C PRO A 276 4.95 13.51 -22.70
N ASN A 277 3.70 13.94 -22.52
CA ASN A 277 2.52 13.35 -23.13
C ASN A 277 2.30 11.86 -22.75
N ARG A 278 2.78 11.43 -21.57
CA ARG A 278 2.65 10.07 -21.04
C ARG A 278 1.91 10.02 -19.71
N ILE A 279 1.26 8.89 -19.45
CA ILE A 279 0.53 8.59 -18.22
C ILE A 279 1.30 7.46 -17.53
N TYR A 280 1.62 7.62 -16.26
CA TYR A 280 2.37 6.63 -15.50
C TYR A 280 1.63 6.22 -14.23
N THR A 281 1.70 4.93 -13.93
CA THR A 281 1.45 4.40 -12.60
C THR A 281 2.78 4.00 -11.97
N LEU A 282 3.08 4.58 -10.80
CA LEU A 282 4.18 4.14 -9.96
C LEU A 282 3.67 3.09 -8.98
N TYR A 283 3.99 1.83 -9.26
CA TYR A 283 3.69 0.74 -8.35
C TYR A 283 4.73 0.68 -7.25
N VAL A 284 4.28 0.72 -6.00
CA VAL A 284 5.09 0.46 -4.80
C VAL A 284 4.79 -0.95 -4.36
N MET A 285 5.78 -1.83 -4.26
CA MET A 285 5.59 -3.24 -3.95
C MET A 285 6.69 -3.76 -3.04
N ASN A 286 6.42 -4.84 -2.33
CA ASN A 286 7.45 -5.52 -1.56
C ASN A 286 8.29 -6.42 -2.46
N TRP A 287 9.62 -6.41 -2.31
CA TRP A 287 10.50 -7.32 -3.07
C TRP A 287 10.76 -8.65 -2.36
N ASN A 288 10.43 -8.74 -1.08
CA ASN A 288 10.28 -9.98 -0.32
C ASN A 288 9.15 -9.79 0.73
N PRO A 289 8.72 -10.81 1.49
CA PRO A 289 7.63 -10.67 2.47
C PRO A 289 7.85 -9.70 3.65
N SER A 290 9.03 -9.07 3.78
CA SER A 290 9.34 -8.19 4.91
C SER A 290 8.72 -6.79 4.74
N PRO A 291 8.16 -6.19 5.82
CA PRO A 291 7.51 -4.88 5.78
C PRO A 291 8.44 -3.71 5.45
N ASP A 292 9.76 -3.87 5.59
CA ASP A 292 10.74 -2.81 5.32
C ASP A 292 11.38 -2.92 3.94
N THR A 293 10.91 -3.85 3.12
CA THR A 293 11.51 -4.14 1.83
C THR A 293 10.64 -3.58 0.72
N ILE A 294 11.01 -2.42 0.19
CA ILE A 294 10.26 -1.73 -0.87
C ILE A 294 11.03 -1.75 -2.18
N ARG A 295 10.30 -1.96 -3.27
CA ARG A 295 10.72 -1.69 -4.64
C ARG A 295 9.65 -0.84 -5.30
N ILE A 296 10.06 0.02 -6.22
CA ILE A 296 9.14 0.72 -7.11
C ILE A 296 9.30 0.25 -8.55
N LEU A 297 8.20 0.32 -9.28
CA LEU A 297 8.15 0.08 -10.72
C LEU A 297 7.32 1.19 -11.37
N LEU A 298 7.97 2.01 -12.19
CA LEU A 298 7.28 3.02 -13.00
C LEU A 298 6.82 2.36 -14.30
N VAL A 299 5.51 2.39 -14.55
CA VAL A 299 4.92 1.77 -15.73
C VAL A 299 4.12 2.81 -16.51
N GLU A 300 4.34 2.88 -17.82
CA GLU A 300 3.53 3.69 -18.73
C GLU A 300 2.16 3.03 -18.94
N ASP A 301 1.08 3.76 -18.69
CA ASP A 301 -0.29 3.31 -18.89
C ASP A 301 -0.74 3.60 -20.32
N MET A 302 -1.67 2.77 -20.81
CA MET A 302 -2.36 3.06 -22.06
C MET A 302 -3.19 4.34 -21.93
N ARG A 303 -3.12 5.19 -22.96
CA ARG A 303 -3.90 6.43 -23.06
C ARG A 303 -5.35 6.18 -23.42
#